data_AF-A0A0D3IPX2-F1
#
_entry.id   AF-A0A0D3IPX2-F1
#
_cell.length_a   1.000
_cell.length_b   1.000
_cell.length_c   1.000
_cell.angle_alpha   90.00
_cell.angle_beta   90.00
_cell.angle_gamma   90.00
#
_symmetry.space_group_name_H-M   'P 1'
#
loop_
_entity.id
_entity.type
_entity.pdbx_description
1 polymer ?
#
loop_
_entity_poly.entity_id
_entity_poly.type
_entity_poly.pdbx_seq_one_letter_code
_entity_poly.pdbx_strand_id
1 'polypeptide(L)'
;MNVRKVTLALLSGLAGAQNACGTAGVNCGEAEALQTGIAQQWSGFGTPVKLGTWSRPQRCPPETDFGRLEDLLPQKHFRGPLSGPASYFKRVPPHYLGHHANFSKCERSVYIDVGAREFDSKEGMLSTFAVYPQLLGFDEFYAFEAASGFYKLPPQPDLVRRLQRQGMSAARAASFARRHFFLQAFIGARSNPSTTPPTLGFSDLLKTMLGLQPADAVVVKMDVEGYEYDIVRTLLADGTHALIDEILLEVHYGHPAMMRRFNWCRMPKPGWQFWCSYSLQNATAMYRALRDAGVYAHHWP
;
A
#
# COMPACT_ATOMS: atom_id res chain seq x y z
N MET A 1 -22.06 2.49 24.71
CA MET A 1 -21.50 3.62 25.49
C MET A 1 -19.98 3.60 25.38
N ASN A 2 -19.36 4.75 25.10
CA ASN A 2 -17.91 5.07 25.20
C ASN A 2 -16.88 4.43 24.24
N VAL A 3 -17.07 4.55 22.92
CA VAL A 3 -15.96 4.40 21.94
C VAL A 3 -15.31 5.77 21.60
N ARG A 4 -16.00 6.89 21.83
CA ARG A 4 -15.50 8.25 21.54
C ARG A 4 -14.39 8.78 22.46
N LYS A 5 -14.05 8.10 23.56
CA LYS A 5 -13.02 8.56 24.51
C LYS A 5 -11.61 8.05 24.21
N VAL A 6 -11.46 6.99 23.40
CA VAL A 6 -10.13 6.44 23.06
C VAL A 6 -9.45 7.27 21.95
N THR A 7 -10.23 7.92 21.08
CA THR A 7 -9.74 8.72 19.96
C THR A 7 -8.99 9.99 20.37
N LEU A 8 -9.25 10.56 21.56
CA LEU A 8 -8.61 11.80 22.00
C LEU A 8 -7.25 11.60 22.69
N ALA A 9 -7.02 10.44 23.33
CA ALA A 9 -5.82 10.24 24.17
C ALA A 9 -4.53 10.06 23.35
N LEU A 10 -4.62 9.49 22.14
CA LEU A 10 -3.48 9.36 21.22
C LEU A 10 -3.15 10.67 20.47
N LEU A 11 -4.11 11.59 20.33
CA LEU A 11 -3.89 12.90 19.70
C LEU A 11 -3.39 13.96 20.69
N SER A 12 -3.62 13.79 21.99
CA SER A 12 -3.13 14.71 23.04
C SER A 12 -1.63 14.55 23.38
N GLY A 13 -0.95 13.53 22.85
CA GLY A 13 0.49 13.30 23.06
C GLY A 13 1.42 14.00 22.06
N LEU A 14 0.87 14.68 21.04
CA LEU A 14 1.65 15.30 19.96
C LEU A 14 2.09 16.75 20.23
N ALA A 15 1.79 17.30 21.42
CA ALA A 15 2.25 18.62 21.84
C ALA A 15 3.57 18.50 22.61
N GLY A 16 4.69 18.32 21.89
CA GLY A 16 6.01 18.32 22.52
C GLY A 16 7.15 17.69 21.72
N ALA A 17 7.28 18.01 20.42
CA ALA A 17 8.46 17.62 19.63
C ALA A 17 9.23 18.88 19.22
N GLN A 18 9.91 19.50 20.18
CA GLN A 18 11.05 20.37 19.89
C GLN A 18 12.31 19.52 19.82
N ASN A 19 13.10 19.80 18.79
CA ASN A 19 14.50 19.45 18.55
C ASN A 19 14.88 18.06 17.98
N ALA A 20 15.74 18.20 16.97
CA ALA A 20 16.82 17.33 16.53
C ALA A 20 16.46 16.13 15.63
N CYS A 21 16.38 16.40 14.33
CA CYS A 21 16.99 15.50 13.35
C CYS A 21 18.39 16.05 13.03
N GLY A 22 19.33 15.69 13.88
CA GLY A 22 20.73 16.09 13.80
C GLY A 22 21.44 15.48 15.00
N THR A 23 22.08 14.33 14.77
CA THR A 23 22.87 13.51 15.71
C THR A 23 22.11 12.43 16.50
N ALA A 24 22.66 11.20 16.38
CA ALA A 24 22.46 9.98 17.18
C ALA A 24 21.23 9.08 16.91
N GLY A 25 21.44 8.07 16.06
CA GLY A 25 21.18 6.67 16.44
C GLY A 25 19.75 6.13 16.36
N VAL A 26 19.17 6.06 15.15
CA VAL A 26 18.18 5.01 14.85
C VAL A 26 18.98 3.75 14.49
N ASN A 27 18.87 2.67 15.27
CA ASN A 27 19.53 1.39 14.95
C ASN A 27 18.78 0.68 13.81
N CYS A 28 18.95 1.15 12.58
CA CYS A 28 18.41 0.48 11.39
C CYS A 28 18.98 -0.94 11.21
N GLY A 29 20.13 -1.24 11.80
CA GLY A 29 20.82 -2.53 11.63
C GLY A 29 20.05 -3.74 12.17
N GLU A 30 19.32 -3.61 13.28
CA GLU A 30 18.55 -4.72 13.86
C GLU A 30 17.28 -5.02 13.05
N ALA A 31 16.59 -3.97 12.58
CA ALA A 31 15.43 -4.13 11.71
C ALA A 31 15.85 -4.73 10.36
N GLU A 32 16.93 -4.25 9.76
CA GLU A 32 17.49 -4.78 8.51
C GLU A 32 17.97 -6.24 8.65
N ALA A 33 18.61 -6.60 9.75
CA ALA A 33 19.04 -7.98 10.01
C ALA A 33 17.85 -8.93 10.15
N LEU A 34 16.80 -8.52 10.87
CA LEU A 34 15.56 -9.27 10.98
C LEU A 34 14.88 -9.44 9.61
N GLN A 35 14.76 -8.36 8.83
CA GLN A 35 14.19 -8.40 7.48
C GLN A 35 15.00 -9.29 6.53
N THR A 36 16.33 -9.26 6.63
CA THR A 36 17.20 -10.12 5.82
C THR A 36 17.02 -11.60 6.18
N GLY A 37 16.93 -11.93 7.48
CA GLY A 37 16.65 -13.30 7.92
C GLY A 37 15.28 -13.80 7.47
N ILE A 38 14.28 -12.93 7.55
CA ILE A 38 12.94 -13.14 7.00
C ILE A 38 12.99 -13.40 5.49
N ALA A 39 13.72 -12.59 4.73
CA ALA A 39 13.87 -12.74 3.29
C ALA A 39 14.51 -14.08 2.90
N GLN A 40 15.47 -14.55 3.69
CA GLN A 40 16.07 -15.88 3.54
C GLN A 40 15.07 -17.00 3.88
N GLN A 41 14.17 -16.78 4.85
CA GLN A 41 13.09 -17.71 5.23
C GLN A 41 11.91 -17.73 4.26
N TRP A 42 11.71 -16.70 3.42
CA TRP A 42 10.67 -16.64 2.38
C TRP A 42 10.85 -17.67 1.25
N SER A 43 11.85 -18.56 1.35
CA SER A 43 12.14 -19.65 0.40
C SER A 43 11.10 -20.79 0.40
N GLY A 44 10.08 -20.73 1.25
CA GLY A 44 8.93 -21.63 1.17
C GLY A 44 7.85 -21.32 2.20
N PHE A 45 6.67 -20.93 1.73
CA PHE A 45 5.45 -21.15 2.51
C PHE A 45 4.59 -22.16 1.75
N GLY A 46 4.29 -23.26 2.44
CA GLY A 46 3.09 -24.03 2.16
C GLY A 46 1.85 -23.18 2.45
N THR A 47 0.73 -23.63 1.91
CA THR A 47 -0.62 -23.06 2.07
C THR A 47 -0.83 -22.47 3.46
N PRO A 48 -1.32 -21.22 3.60
CA PRO A 48 -1.52 -20.57 4.89
C PRO A 48 -2.26 -21.51 5.87
N VAL A 49 -1.72 -21.65 7.08
CA VAL A 49 -2.46 -22.30 8.18
C VAL A 49 -3.72 -21.48 8.39
N LYS A 50 -4.89 -22.12 8.25
CA LYS A 50 -6.20 -21.53 8.54
C LYS A 50 -6.26 -21.13 10.02
N LEU A 51 -5.85 -19.91 10.34
CA LEU A 51 -6.09 -19.29 11.64
C LEU A 51 -7.29 -18.36 11.50
N GLY A 52 -8.38 -18.70 12.21
CA GLY A 52 -9.57 -17.87 12.39
C GLY A 52 -10.32 -17.54 11.10
N THR A 53 -11.41 -18.25 10.84
CA THR A 53 -12.34 -17.89 9.76
C THR A 53 -13.05 -16.57 10.10
N TRP A 54 -12.51 -15.45 9.62
CA TRP A 54 -13.38 -14.35 9.20
C TRP A 54 -14.16 -14.84 7.99
N SER A 55 -15.29 -15.51 8.24
CA SER A 55 -16.26 -15.78 7.19
C SER A 55 -16.88 -14.43 6.81
N ARG A 56 -16.55 -13.94 5.62
CA ARG A 56 -17.18 -12.74 5.02
C ARG A 56 -18.56 -13.17 4.48
N PRO A 57 -19.71 -12.78 5.08
CA PRO A 57 -21.01 -13.08 4.50
C PRO A 57 -21.31 -12.23 3.24
N GLN A 58 -20.59 -11.14 3.00
CA GLN A 58 -20.77 -10.29 1.82
C GLN A 58 -19.42 -9.73 1.34
N ARG A 59 -18.82 -10.36 0.32
CA ARG A 59 -17.76 -9.72 -0.47
C ARG A 59 -18.42 -8.73 -1.44
N CYS A 60 -17.83 -7.57 -1.70
CA CYS A 60 -18.14 -6.84 -2.93
C CYS A 60 -17.89 -7.87 -4.08
N PRO A 61 -18.91 -8.24 -4.89
CA PRO A 61 -18.78 -9.36 -5.82
C PRO A 61 -17.70 -9.06 -6.87
N PRO A 62 -16.97 -10.08 -7.37
CA PRO A 62 -16.03 -9.88 -8.48
C PRO A 62 -16.76 -9.28 -9.68
N GLU A 63 -16.22 -8.20 -10.24
CA GLU A 63 -16.73 -7.62 -11.48
C GLU A 63 -16.31 -8.44 -12.71
N THR A 64 -15.16 -9.13 -12.64
CA THR A 64 -14.63 -10.00 -13.71
C THR A 64 -13.92 -11.24 -13.16
N ASP A 65 -13.86 -12.33 -13.95
CA ASP A 65 -13.13 -13.58 -13.64
C ASP A 65 -12.19 -13.97 -14.80
N PHE A 66 -11.16 -13.16 -15.03
CA PHE A 66 -10.10 -13.49 -15.98
C PHE A 66 -8.95 -14.12 -15.19
N GLY A 67 -8.64 -15.40 -15.42
CA GLY A 67 -7.61 -16.14 -14.67
C GLY A 67 -6.28 -15.40 -14.42
N ARG A 68 -5.49 -15.90 -13.46
CA ARG A 68 -4.38 -15.15 -12.82
C ARG A 68 -3.40 -14.55 -13.83
N LEU A 69 -2.99 -13.29 -13.62
CA LEU A 69 -2.06 -12.57 -14.50
C LEU A 69 -0.71 -13.29 -14.68
N GLU A 70 -0.21 -13.98 -13.64
CA GLU A 70 1.04 -14.75 -13.70
C GLU A 70 0.90 -16.00 -14.58
N ASP A 71 -0.31 -16.54 -14.70
CA ASP A 71 -0.60 -17.69 -15.55
C ASP A 71 -0.78 -17.22 -17.01
N LEU A 72 -1.28 -16.00 -17.20
CA LEU A 72 -1.42 -15.37 -18.52
C LEU A 72 -0.09 -14.88 -19.09
N LEU A 73 0.83 -14.36 -18.25
CA LEU A 73 2.09 -13.74 -18.69
C LEU A 73 3.29 -14.02 -17.75
N PRO A 74 3.71 -15.28 -17.55
CA PRO A 74 4.75 -15.67 -16.58
C PRO A 74 6.12 -15.03 -16.85
N GLN A 75 6.43 -14.77 -18.12
CA GLN A 75 7.70 -14.18 -18.59
C GLN A 75 7.81 -12.66 -18.35
N LYS A 76 6.73 -12.03 -17.85
CA LYS A 76 6.67 -10.58 -17.68
C LYS A 76 6.82 -10.13 -16.24
N HIS A 77 6.95 -11.04 -15.27
CA HIS A 77 7.41 -10.70 -13.92
C HIS A 77 6.65 -9.49 -13.31
N PHE A 78 5.32 -9.53 -13.41
CA PHE A 78 4.39 -8.46 -13.02
C PHE A 78 4.48 -7.15 -13.81
N ARG A 79 5.51 -7.00 -14.65
CA ARG A 79 5.78 -5.88 -15.52
C ARG A 79 5.51 -6.28 -16.97
N GLY A 80 4.34 -5.92 -17.49
CA GLY A 80 4.14 -5.86 -18.95
C GLY A 80 5.33 -5.15 -19.63
N PRO A 81 5.68 -5.47 -20.89
CA PRO A 81 7.01 -5.19 -21.44
C PRO A 81 7.43 -3.72 -21.29
N LEU A 82 8.57 -3.49 -20.63
CA LEU A 82 9.21 -2.18 -20.42
C LEU A 82 9.78 -1.55 -21.71
N SER A 83 9.38 -2.06 -22.89
CA SER A 83 9.83 -1.61 -24.22
C SER A 83 8.70 -1.75 -25.25
N GLY A 84 7.49 -1.31 -24.91
CA GLY A 84 6.42 -1.03 -25.86
C GLY A 84 6.34 0.48 -26.16
N PRO A 85 5.72 0.89 -27.29
CA PRO A 85 5.61 2.30 -27.65
C PRO A 85 4.94 3.09 -26.52
N ALA A 86 5.43 4.31 -26.26
CA ALA A 86 4.96 5.20 -25.19
C ALA A 86 3.44 5.52 -25.26
N SER A 87 2.78 5.19 -26.36
CA SER A 87 1.32 5.25 -26.54
C SER A 87 0.54 4.15 -25.80
N TYR A 88 1.16 3.03 -25.44
CA TYR A 88 0.48 1.88 -24.82
C TYR A 88 0.27 2.06 -23.29
N PHE A 89 1.18 2.76 -22.62
CA PHE A 89 1.07 3.09 -21.18
C PHE A 89 0.09 4.23 -20.87
N LYS A 90 -0.59 4.79 -21.89
CA LYS A 90 -1.38 6.02 -21.75
C LYS A 90 -2.83 5.84 -21.33
N ARG A 91 -3.38 4.61 -21.23
CA ARG A 91 -4.84 4.47 -21.02
C ARG A 91 -5.29 3.56 -19.88
N VAL A 92 -4.80 2.34 -19.73
CA VAL A 92 -4.92 1.52 -18.50
C VAL A 92 -3.81 0.47 -18.58
N PRO A 93 -2.91 0.35 -17.60
CA PRO A 93 -1.88 -0.66 -17.68
C PRO A 93 -2.46 -2.09 -17.59
N PRO A 94 -1.90 -3.09 -18.32
CA PRO A 94 -2.41 -4.46 -18.32
C PRO A 94 -2.48 -5.15 -16.94
N HIS A 95 -1.89 -4.56 -15.90
CA HIS A 95 -1.90 -5.01 -14.51
C HIS A 95 -3.26 -4.81 -13.81
N TYR A 96 -4.16 -4.02 -14.38
CA TYR A 96 -5.53 -3.81 -13.91
C TYR A 96 -6.57 -4.69 -14.64
N LEU A 97 -6.16 -5.52 -15.60
CA LEU A 97 -7.08 -6.34 -16.40
C LEU A 97 -7.65 -7.56 -15.66
N GLY A 98 -7.20 -7.84 -14.44
CA GLY A 98 -7.63 -8.97 -13.64
C GLY A 98 -8.32 -8.52 -12.37
N HIS A 99 -9.65 -8.55 -12.38
CA HIS A 99 -10.54 -8.46 -11.23
C HIS A 99 -10.61 -7.10 -10.52
N HIS A 100 -11.75 -6.43 -10.67
CA HIS A 100 -12.15 -5.33 -9.79
C HIS A 100 -13.23 -5.81 -8.82
N ALA A 101 -13.19 -5.30 -7.60
CA ALA A 101 -14.28 -5.41 -6.67
C ALA A 101 -15.40 -4.46 -7.11
N ASN A 102 -16.62 -4.97 -7.22
CA ASN A 102 -17.77 -4.11 -7.47
C ASN A 102 -18.16 -3.37 -6.18
N PHE A 103 -17.70 -2.13 -6.03
CA PHE A 103 -17.93 -1.30 -4.85
C PHE A 103 -19.36 -0.78 -4.70
N SER A 104 -20.24 -0.96 -5.71
CA SER A 104 -21.59 -0.35 -5.72
C SER A 104 -22.53 -0.81 -4.60
N LYS A 105 -22.17 -1.90 -3.90
CA LYS A 105 -22.97 -2.48 -2.81
C LYS A 105 -22.39 -2.23 -1.41
N CYS A 106 -21.30 -1.48 -1.33
CA CYS A 106 -20.49 -1.38 -0.11
C CYS A 106 -20.81 -0.04 0.57
N GLU A 107 -21.04 -0.05 1.90
CA GLU A 107 -21.69 1.08 2.61
C GLU A 107 -20.81 2.33 2.72
N ARG A 108 -19.50 2.11 2.82
CA ARG A 108 -18.46 3.13 2.89
C ARG A 108 -17.29 2.68 2.04
N SER A 109 -16.67 3.61 1.33
CA SER A 109 -15.51 3.35 0.47
C SER A 109 -14.28 4.11 0.94
N VAL A 110 -13.19 3.38 1.17
CA VAL A 110 -11.96 3.90 1.77
C VAL A 110 -10.77 3.59 0.87
N TYR A 111 -10.01 4.63 0.53
CA TYR A 111 -8.73 4.52 -0.16
C TYR A 111 -7.60 4.82 0.81
N ILE A 112 -6.58 3.96 0.83
CA ILE A 112 -5.43 4.06 1.72
C ILE A 112 -4.16 4.10 0.86
N ASP A 113 -3.38 5.15 0.99
CA ASP A 113 -2.13 5.38 0.29
C ASP A 113 -0.96 5.31 1.28
N VAL A 114 -0.21 4.21 1.23
CA VAL A 114 0.96 3.97 2.07
C VAL A 114 2.22 4.23 1.26
N GLY A 115 3.08 5.15 1.75
CA GLY A 115 4.17 5.71 0.97
C GLY A 115 3.67 6.75 -0.02
N ALA A 116 2.85 7.67 0.48
CA ALA A 116 2.05 8.56 -0.37
C ALA A 116 2.86 9.64 -1.11
N ARG A 117 4.09 9.96 -0.66
CA ARG A 117 4.97 10.99 -1.27
C ARG A 117 4.22 12.29 -1.60
N GLU A 118 4.69 13.09 -2.56
CA GLU A 118 3.99 14.31 -2.96
C GLU A 118 2.68 13.96 -3.70
N PHE A 119 1.57 14.64 -3.38
CA PHE A 119 0.23 14.28 -3.86
C PHE A 119 0.13 14.16 -5.40
N ASP A 120 0.87 15.00 -6.13
CA ASP A 120 0.91 15.04 -7.59
C ASP A 120 2.18 14.44 -8.20
N SER A 121 2.98 13.71 -7.43
CA SER A 121 4.10 12.93 -7.94
C SER A 121 3.61 11.74 -8.77
N LYS A 122 4.56 11.07 -9.45
CA LYS A 122 4.26 9.87 -10.26
C LYS A 122 3.79 8.70 -9.40
N GLU A 123 4.19 8.67 -8.14
CA GLU A 123 3.91 7.64 -7.15
C GLU A 123 2.78 8.04 -6.19
N GLY A 124 2.37 9.31 -6.23
CA GLY A 124 1.37 9.90 -5.34
C GLY A 124 -0.08 9.69 -5.79
N MET A 125 -0.98 10.01 -4.88
CA MET A 125 -2.42 9.77 -4.98
C MET A 125 -3.07 10.25 -6.28
N LEU A 126 -2.65 11.41 -6.83
CA LEU A 126 -3.20 11.92 -8.08
C LEU A 126 -2.87 11.03 -9.29
N SER A 127 -1.68 10.41 -9.28
CA SER A 127 -1.28 9.45 -10.31
C SER A 127 -2.07 8.15 -10.19
N THR A 128 -2.35 7.70 -8.96
CA THR A 128 -3.26 6.56 -8.73
C THR A 128 -4.66 6.84 -9.28
N PHE A 129 -5.21 8.03 -9.06
CA PHE A 129 -6.52 8.41 -9.63
C PHE A 129 -6.54 8.41 -11.16
N ALA A 130 -5.42 8.76 -11.80
CA ALA A 130 -5.32 8.78 -13.25
C ALA A 130 -5.36 7.37 -13.87
N VAL A 131 -4.78 6.38 -13.17
CA VAL A 131 -4.78 4.97 -13.62
C VAL A 131 -5.93 4.16 -13.04
N TYR A 132 -6.60 4.67 -11.99
CA TYR A 132 -7.69 4.01 -11.29
C TYR A 132 -8.87 4.96 -10.97
N PRO A 133 -9.62 5.42 -11.99
CA PRO A 133 -10.62 6.48 -11.84
C PRO A 133 -11.82 6.15 -10.93
N GLN A 134 -12.11 4.86 -10.67
CA GLN A 134 -13.16 4.49 -9.70
C GLN A 134 -12.91 5.07 -8.30
N LEU A 135 -11.65 5.32 -7.92
CA LEU A 135 -11.29 5.92 -6.64
C LEU A 135 -11.83 7.34 -6.48
N LEU A 136 -12.13 8.05 -7.56
CA LEU A 136 -12.68 9.41 -7.51
C LEU A 136 -14.06 9.43 -6.82
N GLY A 137 -14.75 8.29 -6.80
CA GLY A 137 -16.01 8.09 -6.12
C GLY A 137 -15.90 7.78 -4.62
N PHE A 138 -14.69 7.58 -4.08
CA PHE A 138 -14.52 7.08 -2.71
C PHE A 138 -14.80 8.13 -1.64
N ASP A 139 -15.23 7.68 -0.45
CA ASP A 139 -15.71 8.54 0.63
C ASP A 139 -14.60 9.09 1.50
N GLU A 140 -13.57 8.28 1.76
CA GLU A 140 -12.45 8.62 2.64
C GLU A 140 -11.11 8.28 1.96
N PHE A 141 -10.12 9.17 2.13
CA PHE A 141 -8.78 9.03 1.57
C PHE A 141 -7.75 9.21 2.67
N TYR A 142 -6.97 8.17 2.97
CA TYR A 142 -5.92 8.21 3.97
C TYR A 142 -4.56 8.16 3.30
N ALA A 143 -3.66 9.07 3.64
CA ALA A 143 -2.27 9.07 3.18
C ALA A 143 -1.32 8.91 4.37
N PHE A 144 -0.31 8.06 4.20
CA PHE A 144 0.74 7.80 5.17
C PHE A 144 2.10 7.98 4.52
N GLU A 145 2.95 8.77 5.17
CA GLU A 145 4.32 9.03 4.73
C GLU A 145 5.24 9.09 5.95
N ALA A 146 6.37 8.38 5.91
CA ALA A 146 7.31 8.38 7.01
C ALA A 146 8.22 9.61 6.98
N ALA A 147 8.63 10.03 5.79
CA ALA A 147 9.54 11.14 5.59
C ALA A 147 8.85 12.49 5.79
N SER A 148 9.35 13.29 6.74
CA SER A 148 8.82 14.64 6.98
C SER A 148 8.92 15.51 5.72
N GLY A 149 7.84 16.20 5.39
CA GLY A 149 7.79 17.15 4.27
C GLY A 149 7.65 16.52 2.89
N PHE A 150 7.52 15.20 2.78
CA PHE A 150 7.30 14.52 1.50
C PHE A 150 5.83 14.56 1.08
N TYR A 151 4.90 14.38 2.02
CA TYR A 151 3.48 14.55 1.70
C TYR A 151 3.04 16.01 1.76
N LYS A 152 2.54 16.52 0.63
CA LYS A 152 2.03 17.89 0.50
C LYS A 152 0.77 17.89 -0.35
N LEU A 153 -0.32 18.39 0.22
CA LEU A 153 -1.49 18.77 -0.56
C LEU A 153 -1.27 20.14 -1.21
N PRO A 154 -1.63 20.30 -2.49
CA PRO A 154 -1.69 21.61 -3.12
C PRO A 154 -2.70 22.53 -2.39
N PRO A 155 -2.54 23.87 -2.50
CA PRO A 155 -3.55 24.82 -2.03
C PRO A 155 -4.93 24.50 -2.60
N GLN A 156 -5.99 24.72 -1.81
CA GLN A 156 -7.35 24.26 -2.15
C GLN A 156 -7.81 24.60 -3.59
N PRO A 157 -7.63 25.82 -4.13
CA PRO A 157 -8.04 26.11 -5.50
C PRO A 157 -7.31 25.25 -6.55
N ASP A 158 -6.04 24.95 -6.32
CA ASP A 158 -5.24 24.11 -7.23
C ASP A 158 -5.59 22.63 -7.08
N LEU A 159 -5.77 22.16 -5.85
CA LEU A 159 -6.26 20.82 -5.54
C LEU A 159 -7.60 20.53 -6.25
N VAL A 160 -8.57 21.44 -6.13
CA VAL A 160 -9.89 21.31 -6.78
C VAL A 160 -9.74 21.21 -8.30
N ARG A 161 -8.96 22.10 -8.92
CA ARG A 161 -8.73 22.06 -10.37
C ARG A 161 -8.09 20.76 -10.83
N ARG A 162 -7.10 20.25 -10.09
CA ARG A 162 -6.40 18.99 -10.41
C ARG A 162 -7.33 17.79 -10.31
N LEU A 163 -8.12 17.70 -9.24
CA LEU A 163 -9.10 16.63 -9.05
C LEU A 163 -10.18 16.65 -10.15
N GLN A 164 -10.66 17.84 -10.52
CA GLN A 164 -11.61 17.99 -11.63
C GLN A 164 -11.02 17.54 -12.98
N ARG A 165 -9.72 17.84 -13.23
CA ARG A 165 -9.03 17.35 -14.43
C ARG A 165 -8.92 15.82 -14.48
N GLN A 166 -8.89 15.16 -13.33
CA GLN A 166 -8.97 13.69 -13.26
C GLN A 166 -10.40 13.15 -13.45
N GLY A 167 -11.42 14.01 -13.46
CA GLY A 167 -12.82 13.63 -13.64
C GLY A 167 -13.67 13.69 -12.38
N MET A 168 -13.13 14.16 -11.25
CA MET A 168 -13.92 14.34 -10.02
C MET A 168 -14.94 15.48 -10.20
N SER A 169 -16.18 15.28 -9.77
CA SER A 169 -17.21 16.33 -9.85
C SER A 169 -16.81 17.56 -9.02
N ALA A 170 -17.27 18.75 -9.43
CA ALA A 170 -16.95 20.01 -8.76
C ALA A 170 -17.27 19.99 -7.26
N ALA A 171 -18.45 19.48 -6.90
CA ALA A 171 -18.87 19.38 -5.50
C ALA A 171 -17.99 18.43 -4.68
N ARG A 172 -17.62 17.27 -5.25
CA ARG A 172 -16.77 16.30 -4.55
C ARG A 172 -15.35 16.83 -4.40
N ALA A 173 -14.78 17.39 -5.47
CA ALA A 173 -13.47 18.03 -5.46
C ALA A 173 -13.39 19.18 -4.43
N ALA A 174 -14.40 20.06 -4.39
CA ALA A 174 -14.48 21.15 -3.41
C ALA A 174 -14.51 20.66 -1.95
N SER A 175 -15.03 19.45 -1.71
CA SER A 175 -15.10 18.82 -0.39
C SER A 175 -13.95 17.85 -0.08
N PHE A 176 -13.03 17.60 -1.02
CA PHE A 176 -12.01 16.56 -0.90
C PHE A 176 -11.13 16.74 0.35
N ALA A 177 -10.70 17.96 0.65
CA ALA A 177 -9.88 18.25 1.82
C ALA A 177 -10.54 17.88 3.17
N ARG A 178 -11.88 17.74 3.21
CA ARG A 178 -12.62 17.28 4.41
C ARG A 178 -12.71 15.75 4.52
N ARG A 179 -12.36 15.05 3.45
CA ARG A 179 -12.40 13.58 3.30
C ARG A 179 -11.01 12.97 3.22
N HIS A 180 -10.00 13.83 3.12
CA HIS A 180 -8.61 13.45 3.00
C HIS A 180 -7.90 13.65 4.33
N PHE A 181 -7.23 12.60 4.80
CA PHE A 181 -6.50 12.58 6.04
C PHE A 181 -5.05 12.20 5.76
N PHE A 182 -4.12 12.93 6.37
CA PHE A 182 -2.71 12.64 6.29
C PHE A 182 -2.15 12.36 7.68
N LEU A 183 -1.34 11.31 7.79
CA LEU A 183 -0.57 11.02 9.00
C LEU A 183 0.89 10.77 8.65
N GLN A 184 1.80 11.49 9.32
CA GLN A 184 3.21 11.20 9.23
C GLN A 184 3.54 10.01 10.13
N ALA A 185 3.68 8.82 9.56
CA ALA A 185 3.96 7.58 10.27
C ALA A 185 4.67 6.58 9.36
N PHE A 186 5.48 5.72 9.96
CA PHE A 186 5.99 4.55 9.25
C PHE A 186 4.94 3.43 9.34
N ILE A 187 4.51 2.85 8.23
CA ILE A 187 3.60 1.71 8.24
C ILE A 187 4.43 0.43 8.15
N GLY A 188 4.27 -0.45 9.13
CA GLY A 188 5.02 -1.70 9.23
C GLY A 188 4.13 -2.87 9.60
N ALA A 189 4.76 -4.04 9.79
CA ALA A 189 4.05 -5.26 10.17
C ALA A 189 3.50 -5.22 11.60
N ARG A 190 4.18 -4.52 12.51
CA ARG A 190 3.83 -4.42 13.93
C ARG A 190 4.00 -3.00 14.42
N SER A 191 3.10 -2.56 15.29
CA SER A 191 3.18 -1.25 15.93
C SER A 191 4.42 -1.16 16.81
N ASN A 192 5.19 -0.09 16.67
CA ASN A 192 6.30 0.24 17.55
C ASN A 192 6.32 1.75 17.83
N PRO A 193 5.84 2.19 19.01
CA PRO A 193 5.80 3.60 19.36
C PRO A 193 7.18 4.20 19.68
N SER A 194 8.23 3.38 19.83
CA SER A 194 9.58 3.88 20.14
C SER A 194 10.37 4.36 18.92
N THR A 195 9.88 4.11 17.69
CA THR A 195 10.53 4.61 16.47
C THR A 195 10.16 6.07 16.19
N THR A 196 10.99 6.76 15.41
CA THR A 196 10.74 8.14 14.97
C THR A 196 10.80 8.22 13.43
N PRO A 197 9.67 8.43 12.73
CA PRO A 197 8.31 8.51 13.26
C PRO A 197 7.85 7.17 13.85
N PRO A 198 6.78 7.16 14.66
CA PRO A 198 6.23 5.91 15.21
C PRO A 198 5.83 4.96 14.10
N THR A 199 6.10 3.67 14.32
CA THR A 199 5.67 2.62 13.42
C THR A 199 4.26 2.21 13.81
N LEU A 200 3.35 2.25 12.85
CA LEU A 200 2.00 1.73 12.99
C LEU A 200 1.92 0.37 12.32
N GLY A 201 1.50 -0.65 13.06
CA GLY A 201 1.19 -1.95 12.50
C GLY A 201 0.02 -1.83 11.54
N PHE A 202 0.17 -2.29 10.30
CA PHE A 202 -0.87 -2.09 9.29
C PHE A 202 -2.19 -2.78 9.68
N SER A 203 -2.14 -3.97 10.27
CA SER A 203 -3.34 -4.63 10.80
C SER A 203 -4.04 -3.82 11.90
N ASP A 204 -3.26 -3.23 12.82
CA ASP A 204 -3.79 -2.40 13.91
C ASP A 204 -4.41 -1.11 13.38
N LEU A 205 -3.78 -0.51 12.37
CA LEU A 205 -4.28 0.66 11.66
C LEU A 205 -5.66 0.37 11.07
N LEU A 206 -5.79 -0.70 10.28
CA LEU A 206 -7.03 -1.08 9.61
C LEU A 206 -8.15 -1.37 10.61
N LYS A 207 -7.88 -2.18 11.64
CA LYS A 207 -8.88 -2.64 12.62
C LYS A 207 -9.26 -1.58 13.64
N THR A 208 -8.28 -0.90 14.21
CA THR A 208 -8.48 -0.08 15.41
C THR A 208 -8.56 1.40 15.08
N MET A 209 -7.60 1.91 14.29
CA MET A 209 -7.54 3.35 14.02
C MET A 209 -8.58 3.78 12.98
N LEU A 210 -8.72 3.04 11.89
CA LEU A 210 -9.69 3.30 10.83
C LEU A 210 -11.05 2.65 11.09
N GLY A 211 -11.11 1.70 12.04
CA GLY A 211 -12.33 1.01 12.44
C GLY A 211 -12.99 0.25 11.29
N LEU A 212 -12.21 -0.25 10.32
CA LEU A 212 -12.75 -0.86 9.11
C LEU A 212 -13.57 -2.11 9.44
N GLN A 213 -14.67 -2.27 8.72
CA GLN A 213 -15.59 -3.39 8.81
C GLN A 213 -15.55 -4.21 7.51
N PRO A 214 -15.91 -5.50 7.53
CA PRO A 214 -15.97 -6.31 6.32
C PRO A 214 -16.93 -5.81 5.23
N ALA A 215 -17.86 -4.90 5.56
CA ALA A 215 -18.80 -4.28 4.62
C ALA A 215 -18.25 -2.99 3.96
N ASP A 216 -17.11 -2.48 4.43
CA ASP A 216 -16.41 -1.37 3.79
C ASP A 216 -15.76 -1.85 2.49
N ALA A 217 -15.80 -1.02 1.46
CA ALA A 217 -14.99 -1.18 0.27
C ALA A 217 -13.60 -0.58 0.52
N VAL A 218 -12.55 -1.38 0.45
CA VAL A 218 -11.19 -0.94 0.82
C VAL A 218 -10.20 -1.21 -0.30
N VAL A 219 -9.58 -0.13 -0.79
CA VAL A 219 -8.47 -0.18 -1.74
C VAL A 219 -7.21 0.40 -1.09
N VAL A 220 -6.12 -0.35 -1.17
CA VAL A 220 -4.82 0.04 -0.63
C VAL A 220 -3.83 0.23 -1.77
N LYS A 221 -3.15 1.37 -1.86
CA LYS A 221 -1.88 1.50 -2.58
C LYS A 221 -0.74 1.44 -1.57
N MET A 222 0.30 0.66 -1.87
CA MET A 222 1.42 0.46 -0.95
C MET A 222 2.75 0.47 -1.70
N ASP A 223 3.58 1.44 -1.34
CA ASP A 223 4.98 1.56 -1.73
C ASP A 223 5.78 1.84 -0.44
N VAL A 224 6.46 0.81 0.08
CA VAL A 224 7.10 0.85 1.41
C VAL A 224 8.51 0.31 1.39
N GLU A 225 9.18 0.36 0.23
CA GLU A 225 10.63 0.13 0.12
C GLU A 225 11.09 -1.19 0.78
N GLY A 226 10.42 -2.31 0.47
CA GLY A 226 10.80 -3.66 0.93
C GLY A 226 10.05 -4.20 2.14
N TYR A 227 9.34 -3.34 2.88
CA TYR A 227 8.56 -3.76 4.05
C TYR A 227 7.24 -4.47 3.70
N GLU A 228 6.87 -4.50 2.41
CA GLU A 228 5.64 -5.12 1.93
C GLU A 228 5.56 -6.61 2.29
N TYR A 229 6.68 -7.34 2.25
CA TYR A 229 6.69 -8.77 2.56
C TYR A 229 6.24 -9.04 4.00
N ASP A 230 6.77 -8.29 4.95
CA ASP A 230 6.45 -8.46 6.36
C ASP A 230 5.02 -8.04 6.69
N ILE A 231 4.56 -6.97 6.04
CA ILE A 231 3.18 -6.50 6.17
C ILE A 231 2.23 -7.55 5.60
N VAL A 232 2.45 -8.01 4.36
CA VAL A 232 1.61 -9.01 3.70
C VAL A 232 1.61 -10.33 4.47
N ARG A 233 2.77 -10.78 4.98
CA ARG A 233 2.82 -11.98 5.83
C ARG A 233 1.92 -11.83 7.05
N THR A 234 2.00 -10.69 7.73
CA THR A 234 1.19 -10.43 8.93
C THR A 234 -0.30 -10.39 8.60
N LEU A 235 -0.69 -9.66 7.54
CA LEU A 235 -2.08 -9.59 7.08
C LEU A 235 -2.67 -10.97 6.77
N LEU A 236 -1.87 -11.85 6.15
CA LEU A 236 -2.28 -13.22 5.82
C LEU A 236 -2.38 -14.08 7.09
N ALA A 237 -1.38 -13.99 7.98
CA ALA A 237 -1.32 -14.80 9.19
C ALA A 237 -2.42 -14.44 10.21
N ASP A 238 -2.78 -13.17 10.32
CA ASP A 238 -3.75 -12.67 11.30
C ASP A 238 -5.18 -12.47 10.74
N GLY A 239 -5.38 -12.79 9.45
CA GLY A 239 -6.66 -12.69 8.76
C GLY A 239 -7.07 -11.27 8.35
N THR A 240 -6.28 -10.24 8.63
CA THR A 240 -6.66 -8.83 8.36
C THR A 240 -6.71 -8.50 6.88
N HIS A 241 -6.05 -9.29 6.03
CA HIS A 241 -6.24 -9.22 4.57
C HIS A 241 -7.72 -9.28 4.17
N ALA A 242 -8.58 -9.92 4.98
CA ALA A 242 -10.02 -9.95 4.78
C ALA A 242 -10.72 -8.61 5.09
N LEU A 243 -10.01 -7.50 5.33
CA LEU A 243 -10.56 -6.14 5.31
C LEU A 243 -10.16 -5.38 4.04
N ILE A 244 -9.33 -5.95 3.17
CA ILE A 244 -8.83 -5.32 1.95
C ILE A 244 -9.48 -6.01 0.76
N ASP A 245 -10.18 -5.25 -0.09
CA ASP A 245 -10.73 -5.80 -1.33
C ASP A 245 -9.67 -5.79 -2.43
N GLU A 246 -8.97 -4.66 -2.58
CA GLU A 246 -7.91 -4.54 -3.58
C GLU A 246 -6.63 -3.93 -3.01
N ILE A 247 -5.50 -4.39 -3.52
CA ILE A 247 -4.19 -3.82 -3.20
C ILE A 247 -3.37 -3.56 -4.46
N LEU A 248 -2.92 -2.31 -4.62
CA LEU A 248 -1.95 -1.84 -5.61
C LEU A 248 -0.58 -1.84 -4.92
N LEU A 249 0.17 -2.93 -5.07
CA LEU A 249 1.40 -3.15 -4.31
C LEU A 249 2.62 -2.92 -5.19
N GLU A 250 3.55 -2.07 -4.76
CA GLU A 250 4.91 -2.03 -5.31
C GLU A 250 5.75 -3.08 -4.61
N VAL A 251 6.29 -4.01 -5.39
CA VAL A 251 7.12 -5.08 -4.85
C VAL A 251 8.59 -4.83 -5.17
N HIS A 252 9.40 -4.85 -4.11
CA HIS A 252 10.84 -4.70 -4.18
C HIS A 252 11.49 -6.07 -4.16
N TYR A 253 12.29 -6.39 -5.17
CA TYR A 253 13.05 -7.64 -5.22
C TYR A 253 14.32 -7.50 -6.07
N GLY A 254 15.33 -8.30 -5.75
CA GLY A 254 16.52 -8.45 -6.54
C GLY A 254 16.24 -9.22 -7.84
N HIS A 255 16.40 -8.54 -8.98
CA HIS A 255 16.40 -9.18 -10.29
C HIS A 255 17.61 -8.73 -11.11
N PRO A 256 18.38 -9.64 -11.73
CA PRO A 256 19.59 -9.28 -12.48
C PRO A 256 19.37 -8.20 -13.55
N ALA A 257 18.22 -8.22 -14.24
CA ALA A 257 17.90 -7.18 -15.24
C ALA A 257 17.65 -5.80 -14.61
N MET A 258 17.10 -5.74 -13.38
CA MET A 258 16.90 -4.49 -12.65
C MET A 258 18.21 -3.99 -12.05
N MET A 259 19.02 -4.90 -11.49
CA MET A 259 20.35 -4.58 -10.95
C MET A 259 21.29 -4.01 -12.01
N ARG A 260 21.19 -4.47 -13.26
CA ARG A 260 21.99 -3.92 -14.38
C ARG A 260 21.57 -2.52 -14.78
N ARG A 261 20.27 -2.20 -14.70
CA ARG A 261 19.67 -0.96 -15.20
C ARG A 261 19.59 0.15 -14.16
N PHE A 262 19.39 -0.21 -12.89
CA PHE A 262 19.16 0.74 -11.81
C PHE A 262 20.22 0.60 -10.71
N ASN A 263 20.85 1.73 -10.37
CA ASN A 263 21.97 1.75 -9.44
C ASN A 263 21.58 1.47 -7.98
N TRP A 264 20.28 1.46 -7.64
CA TRP A 264 19.81 1.24 -6.27
C TRP A 264 20.04 -0.21 -5.78
N CYS A 265 20.10 -1.19 -6.68
CA CYS A 265 20.41 -2.60 -6.34
C CYS A 265 21.79 -3.08 -6.88
N ARG A 266 22.71 -2.16 -7.22
CA ARG A 266 23.94 -2.47 -7.99
C ARG A 266 25.25 -2.44 -7.21
N MET A 267 25.26 -2.08 -5.92
CA MET A 267 26.51 -1.87 -5.18
C MET A 267 26.46 -2.47 -3.76
N PRO A 268 27.56 -3.11 -3.29
CA PRO A 268 27.79 -3.33 -1.88
C PRO A 268 28.07 -2.02 -1.19
N LYS A 269 27.02 -1.33 -0.77
CA LYS A 269 27.14 -0.33 0.29
C LYS A 269 26.91 -1.07 1.62
N PRO A 270 27.69 -0.79 2.68
CA PRO A 270 27.29 -1.15 4.04
C PRO A 270 25.88 -0.61 4.29
N GLY A 271 24.93 -1.45 4.72
CA GLY A 271 23.50 -1.13 4.71
C GLY A 271 22.82 -1.40 3.36
N TRP A 272 23.11 -2.54 2.74
CA TRP A 272 22.40 -3.00 1.54
C TRP A 272 20.90 -2.89 1.77
N GLN A 273 20.20 -2.35 0.77
CA GLN A 273 18.75 -2.39 0.69
C GLN A 273 18.29 -3.85 0.80
N PHE A 274 17.89 -4.24 2.00
CA PHE A 274 17.69 -5.65 2.39
C PHE A 274 16.74 -6.39 1.43
N TRP A 275 15.84 -5.64 0.79
CA TRP A 275 14.88 -6.14 -0.17
C TRP A 275 15.50 -6.67 -1.48
N CYS A 276 16.74 -6.31 -1.80
CA CYS A 276 17.50 -6.97 -2.88
C CYS A 276 17.77 -8.46 -2.60
N SER A 277 17.57 -8.93 -1.37
CA SER A 277 17.65 -10.36 -1.01
C SER A 277 16.43 -11.15 -1.44
N TYR A 278 15.29 -10.49 -1.66
CA TYR A 278 14.11 -11.15 -2.21
C TYR A 278 14.33 -11.47 -3.68
N SER A 279 13.97 -12.68 -4.08
CA SER A 279 13.94 -13.08 -5.47
C SER A 279 12.59 -12.74 -6.11
N LEU A 280 12.57 -12.74 -7.43
CA LEU A 280 11.33 -12.73 -8.21
C LEU A 280 10.35 -13.84 -7.77
N GLN A 281 10.85 -15.00 -7.36
CA GLN A 281 10.00 -16.10 -6.89
C GLN A 281 9.32 -15.73 -5.57
N ASN A 282 10.01 -15.03 -4.67
CA ASN A 282 9.41 -14.54 -3.42
C ASN A 282 8.30 -13.52 -3.73
N ALA A 283 8.55 -12.56 -4.64
CA ALA A 283 7.52 -11.63 -5.10
C ALA A 283 6.31 -12.39 -5.71
N THR A 284 6.56 -13.38 -6.57
CA THR A 284 5.54 -14.27 -7.18
C THR A 284 4.71 -15.01 -6.15
N ALA A 285 5.35 -15.58 -5.13
CA ALA A 285 4.66 -16.25 -4.05
C ALA A 285 3.78 -15.29 -3.23
N MET A 286 4.25 -14.08 -2.97
CA MET A 286 3.50 -13.08 -2.20
C MET A 286 2.19 -12.66 -2.89
N TYR A 287 2.24 -12.29 -4.18
CA TYR A 287 1.01 -11.96 -4.93
C TYR A 287 0.05 -13.15 -5.02
N ARG A 288 0.59 -14.37 -5.25
CA ARG A 288 -0.24 -15.58 -5.27
C ARG A 288 -0.93 -15.80 -3.94
N ALA A 289 -0.23 -15.65 -2.81
CA ALA A 289 -0.79 -15.82 -1.49
C ALA A 289 -1.91 -14.80 -1.19
N LEU A 290 -1.75 -13.53 -1.57
CA LEU A 290 -2.80 -12.52 -1.47
C LEU A 290 -4.05 -12.90 -2.27
N ARG A 291 -3.86 -13.33 -3.53
CA ARG A 291 -4.99 -13.71 -4.39
C ARG A 291 -5.64 -15.03 -4.01
N ASP A 292 -4.88 -15.99 -3.49
CA ASP A 292 -5.41 -17.24 -2.91
C ASP A 292 -6.25 -16.96 -1.66
N ALA A 293 -5.87 -15.93 -0.88
CA ALA A 293 -6.67 -15.39 0.20
C ALA A 293 -7.84 -14.50 -0.28
N GLY A 294 -7.91 -14.27 -1.60
CA GLY A 294 -8.97 -13.57 -2.31
C GLY A 294 -8.91 -12.04 -2.24
N VAL A 295 -7.74 -11.47 -1.96
CA VAL A 295 -7.49 -10.04 -2.20
C VAL A 295 -7.18 -9.84 -3.69
N TYR A 296 -7.78 -8.85 -4.32
CA TYR A 296 -7.42 -8.48 -5.70
C TYR A 296 -6.10 -7.69 -5.67
N ALA A 297 -4.99 -8.41 -5.88
CA ALA A 297 -3.66 -7.84 -5.80
C ALA A 297 -3.12 -7.48 -7.20
N HIS A 298 -2.73 -6.22 -7.37
CA HIS A 298 -2.21 -5.64 -8.60
C HIS A 298 -0.81 -5.09 -8.37
N HIS A 299 0.00 -5.10 -9.43
CA HIS A 299 1.33 -4.51 -9.39
C HIS A 299 1.25 -2.99 -9.56
N TRP A 300 1.82 -2.26 -8.61
CA TRP A 300 2.14 -0.83 -8.73
C TRP A 300 3.58 -0.69 -9.28
N PRO A 301 3.78 0.07 -10.39
CA PRO A 301 4.99 0.03 -11.19
C PRO A 301 6.22 0.76 -10.65
#